data_AF-A0A822DGF3-F1
#
_entry.id   AF-A0A822DGF3-F1
#
_cell.length_a   1.000
_cell.length_b   1.000
_cell.length_c   1.000
_cell.angle_alpha   90.00
_cell.angle_beta   90.00
_cell.angle_gamma   90.00
#
_symmetry.space_group_name_H-M   'P 1'
#
loop_
_entity.id
_entity.type
_entity.pdbx_description
1 polymer ?
#
loop_
_entity_poly.entity_id
_entity_poly.type
_entity_poly.pdbx_seq_one_letter_code
_entity_poly.pdbx_strand_id
1 'polypeptide(L)'
;NLESAATARHIHEHADVANRIQIVIDQTDRVIPRLSKQFNVDSFDFIFIDHHKEAYLSDFKLLENVGLIKHGTMIVADNIIYPGASDYVNYVRNNLYYTSTFHESTLEYDKNIRDGVEVSIQQ
;
A
#
# COMPACT_ATOMS: atom_id res chain seq x y z
N ASN A 1 -11.44 9.34 -3.04
CA ASN A 1 -12.54 9.99 -3.81
C ASN A 1 -12.11 11.41 -4.19
N LEU A 2 -12.89 12.17 -4.98
CA LEU A 2 -12.50 13.52 -5.47
C LEU A 2 -12.26 14.53 -4.34
N GLU A 3 -13.10 14.51 -3.30
CA GLU A 3 -13.03 15.43 -2.17
C GLU A 3 -11.77 15.19 -1.34
N SER A 4 -11.53 13.96 -0.91
CA SER A 4 -10.31 13.59 -0.18
C SER A 4 -9.04 13.91 -0.97
N ALA A 5 -9.09 13.73 -2.30
CA ALA A 5 -7.96 14.09 -3.15
C ALA A 5 -7.72 15.60 -3.21
N ALA A 6 -8.77 16.43 -3.20
CA ALA A 6 -8.62 17.89 -3.11
C ALA A 6 -8.03 18.31 -1.76
N THR A 7 -8.51 17.73 -0.65
CA THR A 7 -7.95 17.97 0.69
C THR A 7 -6.47 17.58 0.75
N ALA A 8 -6.11 16.40 0.23
CA ALA A 8 -4.73 15.95 0.18
C ALA A 8 -3.83 16.93 -0.60
N ARG A 9 -4.28 17.47 -1.75
CA ARG A 9 -3.52 18.50 -2.48
C ARG A 9 -3.21 19.72 -1.62
N HIS A 10 -4.21 20.27 -0.94
CA HIS A 10 -4.00 21.42 -0.06
C HIS A 10 -3.02 21.12 1.08
N ILE A 11 -3.08 19.92 1.67
CA ILE A 11 -2.12 19.50 2.71
C ILE A 11 -0.70 19.44 2.13
N HIS A 12 -0.52 18.85 0.95
CA HIS A 12 0.79 18.74 0.31
C HIS A 12 1.37 20.09 -0.11
N GLU A 13 0.52 21.00 -0.60
CA GLU A 13 0.90 22.39 -0.93
C GLU A 13 1.30 23.16 0.32
N HIS A 14 0.52 23.06 1.39
CA HIS A 14 0.82 23.70 2.67
C HIS A 14 2.14 23.20 3.28
N ALA A 15 2.42 21.90 3.13
CA ALA A 15 3.66 21.28 3.61
C ALA A 15 4.87 21.48 2.67
N ASP A 16 4.71 22.19 1.53
CA ASP A 16 5.75 22.44 0.52
C ASP A 16 6.38 21.15 -0.06
N VAL A 17 5.57 20.09 -0.22
CA VAL A 17 6.00 18.80 -0.78
C VAL A 17 5.25 18.40 -2.05
N ALA A 18 4.32 19.25 -2.51
CA ALA A 18 3.47 18.96 -3.66
C ALA A 18 4.25 18.62 -4.95
N ASN A 19 5.45 19.17 -5.13
CA ASN A 19 6.30 18.89 -6.28
C ASN A 19 6.87 17.45 -6.31
N ARG A 20 6.72 16.68 -5.23
CA ARG A 20 7.16 15.27 -5.13
C ARG A 20 6.00 14.29 -5.23
N ILE A 21 4.76 14.77 -5.27
CA ILE A 21 3.57 13.91 -5.10
C ILE A 21 2.65 14.03 -6.31
N GLN A 22 2.39 12.89 -6.95
CA GLN A 22 1.39 12.79 -8.00
C GLN A 22 0.14 12.06 -7.49
N ILE A 23 -1.00 12.76 -7.43
CA ILE A 23 -2.28 12.17 -7.04
C ILE A 23 -3.00 11.64 -8.27
N VAL A 24 -3.24 10.33 -8.30
CA VAL A 24 -4.06 9.65 -9.31
C VAL A 24 -5.43 9.39 -8.73
N ILE A 25 -6.49 9.89 -9.37
CA ILE A 25 -7.87 9.72 -8.89
C ILE A 25 -8.59 8.67 -9.75
N ASP A 26 -8.65 7.45 -9.24
CA ASP A 26 -9.45 6.35 -9.78
C ASP A 26 -9.46 5.19 -8.75
N GLN A 27 -10.08 4.07 -9.08
CA GLN A 27 -9.94 2.83 -8.30
C GLN A 27 -8.60 2.15 -8.57
N THR A 28 -8.00 1.54 -7.55
CA THR A 28 -6.67 0.93 -7.58
C THR A 28 -6.57 -0.18 -8.63
N ASP A 29 -7.57 -1.04 -8.74
CA ASP A 29 -7.72 -2.10 -9.74
C ASP A 29 -7.63 -1.59 -11.20
N ARG A 30 -8.08 -0.36 -11.45
CA ARG A 30 -8.00 0.32 -12.76
C ARG A 30 -6.70 1.08 -12.96
N VAL A 31 -6.07 1.55 -11.88
CA VAL A 31 -4.81 2.32 -11.93
C VAL A 31 -3.63 1.40 -12.15
N ILE A 32 -3.51 0.34 -11.36
CA ILE A 32 -2.32 -0.53 -11.33
C ILE A 32 -1.90 -1.00 -12.74
N PRO A 33 -2.80 -1.50 -13.61
CA PRO A 33 -2.42 -2.02 -14.92
C PRO A 33 -1.86 -0.96 -15.90
N ARG A 34 -2.15 0.32 -15.66
CA ARG A 34 -1.72 1.43 -16.51
C ARG A 34 -0.58 2.24 -15.91
N LEU A 35 -0.16 1.98 -14.67
CA LEU A 35 0.89 2.75 -13.99
C LEU A 35 2.18 2.82 -14.82
N SER A 36 2.61 1.66 -15.35
CA SER A 36 3.83 1.59 -16.14
C SER A 36 3.78 2.44 -17.40
N LYS A 37 2.69 2.35 -18.18
CA LYS A 37 2.56 3.10 -19.44
C LYS A 37 2.25 4.58 -19.22
N GLN A 38 1.40 4.90 -18.25
CA GLN A 38 0.90 6.26 -18.07
C GLN A 38 1.90 7.14 -17.32
N PHE A 39 2.66 6.57 -16.38
CA PHE A 39 3.56 7.32 -15.52
C PHE A 39 5.03 6.88 -15.65
N ASN A 40 5.33 6.02 -16.65
CA ASN A 40 6.68 5.52 -16.91
C ASN A 40 7.32 4.84 -15.67
N VAL A 41 6.50 4.10 -14.92
CA VAL A 41 6.93 3.34 -13.74
C VAL A 41 7.34 1.94 -14.16
N ASP A 42 8.59 1.57 -13.91
CA ASP A 42 9.07 0.21 -14.14
C ASP A 42 8.74 -0.71 -12.95
N SER A 43 9.05 -0.24 -11.73
CA SER A 43 8.68 -0.88 -10.46
C SER A 43 8.70 0.14 -9.33
N PHE A 44 8.22 -0.27 -8.15
CA PHE A 44 8.31 0.53 -6.94
C PHE A 44 9.40 0.02 -6.00
N ASP A 45 10.17 0.93 -5.41
CA ASP A 45 11.06 0.59 -4.30
C ASP A 45 10.26 0.36 -3.01
N PHE A 46 9.15 1.08 -2.85
CA PHE A 46 8.31 1.08 -1.66
C PHE A 46 6.83 1.20 -2.02
N ILE A 47 5.98 0.41 -1.36
CA ILE A 47 4.53 0.42 -1.52
C ILE A 47 3.89 0.48 -0.13
N PHE A 48 3.06 1.50 0.11
CA PHE A 48 2.24 1.59 1.31
C PHE A 48 0.78 1.24 0.98
N ILE A 49 0.19 0.33 1.75
CA ILE A 49 -1.18 -0.14 1.56
C ILE A 49 -2.01 0.26 2.77
N ASP A 50 -2.90 1.23 2.58
CA ASP A 50 -3.88 1.68 3.58
C ASP A 50 -5.21 2.11 2.95
N HIS A 51 -5.83 1.20 2.21
CA HIS A 51 -7.15 1.42 1.61
C HIS A 51 -8.17 0.41 2.14
N HIS A 52 -9.21 0.09 1.36
CA HIS A 52 -10.19 -0.94 1.70
C HIS A 52 -9.52 -2.31 1.88
N LYS A 53 -9.67 -2.92 3.07
CA LYS A 53 -8.92 -4.13 3.44
C LYS A 53 -9.27 -5.34 2.57
N GLU A 54 -10.50 -5.39 2.05
CA GLU A 54 -10.97 -6.44 1.14
C GLU A 54 -10.20 -6.46 -0.20
N ALA A 55 -9.60 -5.34 -0.61
CA ALA A 55 -8.85 -5.21 -1.85
C ALA A 55 -7.34 -5.44 -1.69
N TYR A 56 -6.82 -5.58 -0.46
CA TYR A 56 -5.38 -5.70 -0.22
C TYR A 56 -4.76 -6.84 -1.01
N LEU A 57 -5.33 -8.04 -0.92
CA LEU A 57 -4.77 -9.21 -1.60
C LEU A 57 -4.92 -9.13 -3.12
N SER A 58 -6.06 -8.66 -3.62
CA SER A 58 -6.30 -8.55 -5.06
C SER A 58 -5.35 -7.53 -5.70
N ASP A 59 -5.17 -6.38 -5.06
CA ASP A 59 -4.32 -5.30 -5.56
C ASP A 59 -2.85 -5.65 -5.44
N PHE A 60 -2.45 -6.30 -4.33
CA PHE A 60 -1.09 -6.84 -4.19
C PHE A 60 -0.75 -7.82 -5.32
N LYS A 61 -1.62 -8.81 -5.57
CA LYS A 61 -1.42 -9.76 -6.68
C LYS A 61 -1.41 -9.06 -8.03
N LEU A 62 -2.21 -8.00 -8.20
CA LEU A 62 -2.21 -7.24 -9.43
C LEU A 62 -0.87 -6.54 -9.64
N LEU A 63 -0.32 -5.89 -8.60
CA LEU A 63 1.01 -5.29 -8.60
C LEU A 63 2.10 -6.31 -8.95
N GLU A 64 2.06 -7.51 -8.37
CA GLU A 64 2.95 -8.63 -8.73
C GLU A 64 2.81 -9.00 -10.21
N ASN A 65 1.59 -9.25 -10.66
CA ASN A 65 1.31 -9.75 -12.00
C ASN A 65 1.72 -8.78 -13.11
N VAL A 66 1.65 -7.47 -12.86
CA VAL A 66 2.08 -6.46 -13.82
C VAL A 66 3.56 -6.06 -13.67
N GLY A 67 4.30 -6.73 -12.79
CA GLY A 67 5.75 -6.55 -12.64
C GLY A 67 6.16 -5.28 -11.87
N LEU A 68 5.24 -4.68 -11.11
CA LEU A 68 5.52 -3.47 -10.33
C LEU A 68 6.19 -3.75 -8.99
N ILE A 69 6.20 -5.02 -8.56
CA ILE A 69 6.98 -5.52 -7.42
C ILE A 69 8.19 -6.29 -7.97
N LYS A 70 9.39 -5.94 -7.52
CA LYS A 70 10.67 -6.57 -7.91
C LYS A 70 11.55 -6.85 -6.70
N HIS A 71 12.69 -7.49 -6.93
CA HIS A 71 13.73 -7.73 -5.92
C HIS A 71 14.00 -6.49 -5.09
N GLY A 72 13.76 -6.59 -3.77
CA GLY A 72 13.99 -5.51 -2.82
C GLY A 72 12.84 -4.53 -2.63
N THR A 73 11.74 -4.64 -3.39
CA THR A 73 10.53 -3.84 -3.13
C THR A 73 10.05 -4.11 -1.71
N MET A 74 9.87 -3.03 -0.93
CA MET A 74 9.32 -3.08 0.42
C MET A 74 7.83 -2.74 0.39
N ILE A 75 7.01 -3.63 0.91
CA ILE A 75 5.58 -3.42 1.05
C ILE A 75 5.26 -3.26 2.53
N VAL A 76 4.56 -2.18 2.87
CA VAL A 76 4.11 -1.89 4.22
C VAL A 76 2.60 -1.78 4.20
N ALA A 77 1.92 -2.73 4.83
CA ALA A 77 0.46 -2.78 4.88
C ALA A 77 -0.03 -2.42 6.28
N ASP A 78 -0.92 -1.43 6.38
CA ASP A 78 -1.47 -0.94 7.63
C ASP A 78 -2.79 -1.64 8.02
N ASN A 79 -3.07 -1.63 9.32
CA ASN A 79 -4.25 -2.20 9.95
C ASN A 79 -4.45 -3.70 9.73
N ILE A 80 -3.36 -4.47 9.83
CA ILE A 80 -3.39 -5.89 9.53
C ILE A 80 -4.13 -6.71 10.59
N ILE A 81 -4.36 -6.16 11.80
CA ILE A 81 -5.15 -6.78 12.87
C ILE A 81 -6.55 -6.20 12.95
N TYR A 82 -6.70 -4.87 12.98
CA TYR A 82 -8.02 -4.23 13.08
C TYR A 82 -8.15 -3.06 12.09
N PRO A 83 -9.11 -3.09 11.15
CA PRO A 83 -10.16 -4.10 10.99
C PRO A 83 -9.67 -5.44 10.44
N GLY A 84 -8.41 -5.53 9.99
CA GLY A 84 -7.74 -6.76 9.63
C GLY A 84 -7.75 -7.08 8.14
N ALA A 85 -6.66 -7.72 7.68
CA ALA A 85 -6.47 -8.12 6.29
C ALA A 85 -5.90 -9.55 6.20
N SER A 86 -6.61 -10.53 6.79
CA SER A 86 -6.11 -11.89 7.00
C SER A 86 -5.65 -12.58 5.72
N ASP A 87 -6.36 -12.39 4.61
CA ASP A 87 -6.04 -13.05 3.35
C ASP A 87 -4.72 -12.54 2.76
N TYR A 88 -4.49 -11.23 2.86
CA TYR A 88 -3.21 -10.60 2.50
C TYR A 88 -2.08 -11.11 3.39
N VAL A 89 -2.25 -11.07 4.71
CA VAL A 89 -1.24 -11.49 5.68
C VAL A 89 -0.87 -12.97 5.49
N ASN A 90 -1.88 -13.83 5.33
CA ASN A 90 -1.66 -15.25 5.08
C ASN A 90 -0.90 -15.46 3.76
N TYR A 91 -1.19 -14.68 2.72
CA TYR A 91 -0.49 -14.78 1.45
C TYR A 91 1.00 -14.43 1.59
N VAL A 92 1.33 -13.26 2.14
CA VAL A 92 2.72 -12.79 2.21
C VAL A 92 3.58 -13.57 3.21
N ARG A 93 2.99 -14.07 4.31
CA ARG A 93 3.72 -14.87 5.30
C ARG A 93 4.01 -16.31 4.86
N ASN A 94 3.22 -16.85 3.93
CA ASN A 94 3.40 -18.22 3.40
C ASN A 94 4.05 -18.23 2.00
N ASN A 95 4.49 -17.08 1.49
CA ASN A 95 5.12 -16.97 0.19
C ASN A 95 6.63 -16.84 0.34
N LEU A 96 7.38 -17.81 -0.19
CA LEU A 96 8.85 -17.87 -0.11
C LEU A 96 9.56 -16.72 -0.83
N TYR A 97 8.86 -15.98 -1.69
CA TYR A 97 9.39 -14.78 -2.35
C TYR A 97 9.34 -13.53 -1.46
N TYR A 98 8.84 -13.63 -0.23
CA TYR A 98 8.77 -12.49 0.70
C TYR A 98 9.34 -12.84 2.06
N THR A 99 10.16 -11.94 2.60
CA THR A 99 10.48 -11.92 4.02
C THR A 99 9.52 -10.97 4.71
N SER A 100 8.65 -11.48 5.58
CA SER A 100 7.62 -10.69 6.25
C SER A 100 7.90 -10.57 7.75
N THR A 101 7.74 -9.36 8.28
CA THR A 101 7.88 -9.03 9.71
C THR A 101 6.68 -8.20 10.16
N PHE A 102 6.05 -8.61 11.25
CA PHE A 102 4.99 -7.84 11.88
C PHE A 102 5.57 -6.82 12.87
N HIS A 103 5.15 -5.57 12.75
CA HIS A 103 5.49 -4.49 13.68
C HIS A 103 4.25 -4.08 14.46
N GLU A 104 4.20 -4.52 15.72
CA GLU A 104 3.06 -4.28 16.61
C GLU A 104 2.94 -2.80 17.02
N SER A 105 1.69 -2.32 17.08
CA SER A 105 1.30 -0.98 17.53
C SER A 105 -0.14 -1.00 18.08
N THR A 106 -0.77 0.16 18.14
CA THR A 106 -2.20 0.34 18.47
C THR A 106 -2.91 1.08 17.34
N LEU A 107 -4.24 0.93 17.25
CA LEU A 107 -5.07 1.69 16.30
C LEU A 107 -4.85 3.20 16.46
N GLU A 108 -4.99 3.95 15.35
CA GLU A 108 -4.92 5.39 15.43
C GLU A 108 -5.92 5.95 16.45
N TYR A 109 -5.40 6.79 17.35
CA TYR A 109 -6.15 7.48 18.39
C TYR A 109 -6.79 6.59 19.48
N ASP A 110 -6.66 5.25 19.44
CA ASP A 110 -7.10 4.33 20.50
C ASP A 110 -6.01 3.34 20.91
N LYS A 111 -5.35 3.63 22.04
CA LYS A 111 -4.27 2.80 22.59
C LYS A 111 -4.74 1.46 23.17
N ASN A 112 -6.04 1.23 23.28
CA ASN A 112 -6.59 -0.01 23.83
C ASN A 112 -6.85 -1.05 22.74
N ILE A 113 -6.84 -0.66 21.47
CA ILE A 113 -7.03 -1.55 20.34
C ILE A 113 -5.67 -1.89 19.77
N ARG A 114 -5.28 -3.17 19.88
CA ARG A 114 -4.03 -3.68 19.31
C ARG A 114 -4.11 -3.67 17.79
N ASP A 115 -3.06 -3.18 17.15
CA ASP A 115 -2.93 -3.21 15.70
C ASP A 115 -1.46 -3.29 15.26
N GLY A 116 -1.17 -3.02 14.00
CA GLY A 116 0.20 -2.85 13.52
C GLY A 116 0.31 -2.97 12.01
N VAL A 117 1.54 -2.87 11.54
CA VAL A 117 1.87 -2.97 10.12
C VAL A 117 2.58 -4.30 9.82
N GLU A 118 2.26 -4.89 8.68
CA GLU A 118 3.06 -5.99 8.12
C GLU A 118 4.05 -5.39 7.11
N VAL A 119 5.34 -5.62 7.34
CA VAL A 119 6.41 -5.25 6.41
C VAL A 119 6.88 -6.49 5.67
N SER A 120 6.71 -6.51 4.35
CA SER A 120 7.12 -7.61 3.48
C SER A 120 8.13 -7.13 2.44
N ILE A 121 9.30 -7.76 2.36
CA ILE A 121 10.34 -7.43 1.40
C ILE A 121 10.44 -8.55 0.37
N GLN A 122 10.25 -8.21 -0.91
CA GLN A 122 10.37 -9.17 -2.01
C GLN A 122 11.83 -9.61 -2.19
N GLN A 123 12.04 -10.92 -2.34
CA GLN A 123 13.33 -11.62 -2.42
C GLN A 123 13.72 -12.03 -3.85
#